data_AF-A0A4Q2Z9M3-F1
#
_entry.id   AF-A0A4Q2Z9M3-F1
#
_cell.length_a   1.000
_cell.length_b   1.000
_cell.length_c   1.000
_cell.angle_alpha   90.00
_cell.angle_beta   90.00
_cell.angle_gamma   90.00
#
_symmetry.space_group_name_H-M   'P 1'
#
loop_
_entity.id
_entity.type
_entity.pdbx_description
1 polymer ?
#
loop_
_entity_poly.entity_id
_entity_poly.type
_entity_poly.pdbx_seq_one_letter_code
_entity_poly.pdbx_strand_id
1 'polypeptide(L)'
;MRFGAIGVAAVLAACIGTAQAQTVDDSKRGDAKAITERETMLRTGITAAQKGNCDVAQKALRPALADPNTNGLPHALLLDAYQGTAACAYNDGDMDGAYDVVMRATGKVFDSFMLWTIRLAIESERKLDDETVTTIEAMAQRSPRALNATRQRWLYYFERTLKDNKKDALRLRLLKVMTSAAYEPSEALASRDGFMQKYAEILVAEGDKTSAAALVRQIVEP
;
A
#
# COMPACT_ATOMS: atom_id res chain seq x y z
N MET A 1 -11.27 62.89 -3.73
CA MET A 1 -11.86 63.87 -4.66
C MET A 1 -10.87 64.18 -5.77
N ARG A 2 -11.13 63.71 -6.99
CA ARG A 2 -10.89 64.42 -8.26
C ARG A 2 -11.54 63.59 -9.38
N PHE A 3 -12.31 64.30 -10.17
CA PHE A 3 -13.23 63.84 -11.20
C PHE A 3 -12.51 63.58 -12.53
N GLY A 4 -13.10 62.66 -13.32
CA GLY A 4 -13.39 62.89 -14.73
C GLY A 4 -12.40 62.33 -15.75
N ALA A 5 -12.86 61.38 -16.57
CA ALA A 5 -13.20 61.65 -17.97
C ALA A 5 -13.88 60.42 -18.60
N ILE A 6 -14.99 60.72 -19.30
CA ILE A 6 -15.79 59.83 -20.13
C ILE A 6 -15.09 59.67 -21.47
N GLY A 7 -15.04 58.45 -22.00
CA GLY A 7 -14.62 58.15 -23.37
C GLY A 7 -15.46 57.01 -23.93
N VAL A 8 -16.52 57.37 -24.65
CA VAL A 8 -17.31 56.46 -25.50
C VAL A 8 -16.52 56.23 -26.79
N ALA A 9 -16.24 54.96 -27.12
CA ALA A 9 -15.84 54.57 -28.46
C ALA A 9 -16.65 53.34 -28.90
N ALA A 10 -17.25 53.48 -30.07
CA ALA A 10 -18.19 52.57 -30.69
C ALA A 10 -17.48 51.39 -31.41
N VAL A 11 -18.17 50.25 -31.36
CA VAL A 11 -18.33 49.20 -32.38
C VAL A 11 -17.12 48.82 -33.25
N LEU A 12 -16.65 47.59 -33.02
CA LEU A 12 -16.21 46.70 -34.10
C LEU A 12 -16.69 45.28 -33.78
N ALA A 13 -17.75 44.88 -34.48
CA ALA A 13 -18.17 43.49 -34.58
C ALA A 13 -17.07 42.72 -35.33
N ALA A 14 -16.29 41.93 -34.59
CA ALA A 14 -15.42 40.93 -35.16
C ALA A 14 -16.20 39.62 -35.28
N CYS A 15 -16.28 39.12 -36.50
CA CYS A 15 -16.90 37.85 -36.85
C CYS A 15 -16.45 36.72 -35.92
N ILE A 16 -17.46 36.02 -35.40
CA ILE A 16 -17.36 34.72 -34.75
C ILE A 16 -16.76 33.74 -35.78
N GLY A 17 -15.45 33.53 -35.71
CA GLY A 17 -14.76 32.45 -36.39
C GLY A 17 -14.73 31.24 -35.46
N THR A 18 -15.62 30.27 -35.72
CA THR A 18 -15.67 28.97 -35.07
C THR A 18 -14.33 28.23 -35.22
N ALA A 19 -13.48 28.26 -34.20
CA ALA A 19 -12.25 27.46 -34.10
C ALA A 19 -12.16 26.69 -32.76
N GLN A 20 -13.30 26.27 -32.20
CA GLN A 20 -13.37 25.59 -30.89
C GLN A 20 -13.84 24.12 -30.97
N ALA A 21 -14.03 23.55 -32.17
CA ALA A 21 -14.51 22.17 -32.32
C ALA A 21 -13.41 21.11 -32.53
N GLN A 22 -12.15 21.50 -32.81
CA GLN A 22 -11.08 20.54 -33.15
C GLN A 22 -10.17 20.15 -31.97
N THR A 23 -10.09 20.94 -30.90
CA THR A 23 -9.16 20.67 -29.78
C THR A 23 -9.64 19.57 -28.83
N VAL A 24 -10.95 19.26 -28.81
CA VAL A 24 -11.53 18.25 -27.91
C VAL A 24 -11.35 16.82 -28.47
N ASP A 25 -11.29 16.66 -29.79
CA ASP A 25 -11.12 15.35 -30.44
C ASP A 25 -9.65 14.89 -30.44
N ASP A 26 -8.71 15.81 -30.68
CA ASP A 26 -7.27 15.52 -30.67
C ASP A 26 -6.75 15.17 -29.26
N SER A 27 -7.27 15.82 -28.21
CA SER A 27 -6.93 15.50 -26.82
C SER A 27 -7.33 14.07 -26.44
N LYS A 28 -8.56 13.65 -26.80
CA LYS A 28 -9.05 12.30 -26.52
C LYS A 28 -8.30 11.22 -27.29
N ARG A 29 -7.88 11.53 -28.53
CA ARG A 29 -7.09 10.60 -29.36
C ARG A 29 -5.66 10.45 -28.85
N GLY A 30 -5.06 11.52 -28.31
CA GLY A 30 -3.76 11.47 -27.64
C GLY A 30 -3.78 10.57 -26.40
N ASP A 31 -4.81 10.69 -25.57
CA ASP A 31 -4.97 9.90 -24.33
C ASP A 31 -5.12 8.39 -24.63
N ALA A 32 -5.94 8.02 -25.62
CA ALA A 32 -6.15 6.62 -25.99
C ALA A 32 -4.86 5.93 -26.50
N LYS A 33 -4.05 6.67 -27.28
CA LYS A 33 -2.76 6.16 -27.77
C LYS A 33 -1.77 5.96 -26.62
N ALA A 34 -1.66 6.94 -25.72
CA ALA A 34 -0.78 6.85 -24.55
C ALA A 34 -1.16 5.68 -23.62
N ILE A 35 -2.46 5.45 -23.41
CA ILE A 35 -2.96 4.29 -22.64
C ILE A 35 -2.56 2.97 -23.32
N THR A 36 -2.74 2.86 -24.64
CA THR A 36 -2.40 1.64 -25.40
C THR A 36 -0.91 1.32 -25.36
N GLU A 37 -0.06 2.33 -25.54
CA GLU A 37 1.41 2.17 -25.47
C GLU A 37 1.83 1.74 -24.05
N ARG A 38 1.24 2.35 -23.02
CA ARG A 38 1.50 1.99 -21.63
C ARG A 38 1.05 0.58 -21.31
N GLU A 39 -0.15 0.20 -21.71
CA GLU A 39 -0.65 -1.17 -21.53
C GLU A 39 0.30 -2.19 -22.18
N THR A 40 0.80 -1.88 -23.38
CA THR A 40 1.78 -2.73 -24.08
C THR A 40 3.06 -2.87 -23.25
N MET A 41 3.63 -1.77 -22.76
CA MET A 41 4.82 -1.79 -21.90
C MET A 41 4.60 -2.62 -20.64
N LEU A 42 3.46 -2.45 -19.96
CA LEU A 42 3.12 -3.20 -18.76
C LEU A 42 3.05 -4.71 -19.06
N ARG A 43 2.35 -5.12 -20.12
CA ARG A 43 2.23 -6.53 -20.51
C ARG A 43 3.58 -7.17 -20.87
N THR A 44 4.41 -6.46 -21.62
CA THR A 44 5.77 -6.91 -21.94
C THR A 44 6.61 -7.07 -20.67
N GLY A 45 6.56 -6.09 -19.79
CA GLY A 45 7.30 -6.12 -18.52
C GLY A 45 6.85 -7.23 -17.58
N ILE A 46 5.53 -7.45 -17.43
CA ILE A 46 4.95 -8.54 -16.64
C ILE A 46 5.42 -9.89 -17.18
N THR A 47 5.35 -10.08 -18.51
CA THR A 47 5.81 -11.32 -19.15
C THR A 47 7.29 -11.57 -18.90
N ALA A 48 8.12 -10.52 -18.94
CA ALA A 48 9.55 -10.63 -18.64
C ALA A 48 9.79 -11.00 -17.17
N ALA A 49 9.07 -10.39 -16.22
CA ALA A 49 9.15 -10.70 -14.80
C ALA A 49 8.77 -12.14 -14.50
N GLN A 50 7.68 -12.64 -15.10
CA GLN A 50 7.24 -14.04 -14.97
C GLN A 50 8.28 -15.05 -15.51
N LYS A 51 9.09 -14.63 -16.47
CA LYS A 51 10.21 -15.43 -17.02
C LYS A 51 11.52 -15.26 -16.23
N GLY A 52 11.52 -14.48 -15.15
CA GLY A 52 12.72 -14.17 -14.35
C GLY A 52 13.68 -13.20 -15.02
N ASN A 53 13.30 -12.55 -16.12
CA ASN A 53 14.14 -11.55 -16.80
C ASN A 53 13.90 -10.17 -16.18
N CYS A 54 14.52 -9.93 -15.02
CA CYS A 54 14.29 -8.73 -14.24
C CYS A 54 14.82 -7.45 -14.89
N ASP A 55 15.94 -7.50 -15.63
CA ASP A 55 16.43 -6.33 -16.37
C ASP A 55 15.40 -5.82 -17.40
N VAL A 56 14.84 -6.73 -18.22
CA VAL A 56 13.80 -6.36 -19.20
C VAL A 56 12.51 -5.92 -18.51
N ALA A 57 12.12 -6.61 -17.43
CA ALA A 57 10.94 -6.25 -16.66
C ALA A 57 11.05 -4.83 -16.09
N GLN A 58 12.15 -4.50 -15.41
CA GLN A 58 12.33 -3.20 -14.78
C GLN A 58 12.36 -2.06 -15.81
N LYS A 59 13.03 -2.26 -16.96
CA LYS A 59 13.08 -1.28 -18.06
C LYS A 59 11.69 -0.97 -18.64
N ALA A 60 10.80 -1.96 -18.69
CA ALA A 60 9.45 -1.77 -19.21
C ALA A 60 8.48 -1.25 -18.13
N LEU A 61 8.53 -1.81 -16.91
CA LEU A 61 7.54 -1.54 -15.87
C LEU A 61 7.78 -0.22 -15.14
N ARG A 62 9.02 0.12 -14.77
CA ARG A 62 9.28 1.34 -13.97
C ARG A 62 8.79 2.61 -14.65
N PRO A 63 9.11 2.87 -15.94
CA PRO A 63 8.61 4.08 -16.61
C PRO A 63 7.09 4.08 -16.75
N ALA A 64 6.50 2.91 -17.03
CA ALA A 64 5.04 2.78 -17.17
C ALA A 64 4.28 3.01 -15.85
N LEU A 65 4.90 2.69 -14.70
CA LEU A 65 4.35 2.91 -13.37
C LEU A 65 4.73 4.25 -12.73
N ALA A 66 5.69 4.98 -13.30
CA ALA A 66 6.12 6.30 -12.83
C ALA A 66 5.08 7.39 -13.13
N ASP A 67 4.25 7.21 -14.15
CA ASP A 67 3.17 8.13 -14.45
C ASP A 67 2.02 7.99 -13.43
N PRO A 68 1.65 9.08 -12.72
CA PRO A 68 0.60 9.04 -11.70
C PRO A 68 -0.80 8.82 -12.29
N ASN A 69 -1.02 9.14 -13.56
CA ASN A 69 -2.29 8.95 -14.25
C ASN A 69 -2.45 7.51 -14.74
N THR A 70 -2.91 6.64 -13.85
CA THR A 70 -3.25 5.25 -14.20
C THR A 70 -4.71 5.09 -14.67
N ASN A 71 -5.41 6.19 -14.96
CA ASN A 71 -6.81 6.13 -15.39
C ASN A 71 -6.93 5.41 -16.73
N GLY A 72 -7.92 4.53 -16.84
CA GLY A 72 -8.15 3.73 -18.05
C GLY A 72 -7.34 2.43 -18.13
N LEU A 73 -6.38 2.20 -17.22
CA LEU A 73 -5.68 0.90 -17.16
C LEU A 73 -6.47 -0.12 -16.32
N PRO A 74 -6.49 -1.41 -16.72
CA PRO A 74 -7.11 -2.46 -15.92
C PRO A 74 -6.43 -2.62 -14.56
N HIS A 75 -7.23 -2.72 -13.50
CA HIS A 75 -6.74 -2.88 -12.13
C HIS A 75 -5.82 -4.11 -11.97
N ALA A 76 -6.18 -5.24 -12.58
CA ALA A 76 -5.36 -6.46 -12.54
C ALA A 76 -4.00 -6.26 -13.22
N LEU A 77 -3.95 -5.52 -14.34
CA LEU A 77 -2.70 -5.23 -15.04
C LEU A 77 -1.76 -4.38 -14.18
N LEU A 78 -2.31 -3.35 -13.49
CA LEU A 78 -1.54 -2.54 -12.56
C LEU A 78 -1.02 -3.36 -11.39
N LEU A 79 -1.87 -4.23 -10.82
CA LEU A 79 -1.46 -5.11 -9.74
C LEU A 79 -0.28 -6.00 -10.15
N ASP A 80 -0.40 -6.70 -11.27
CA ASP A 80 0.65 -7.59 -11.81
C ASP A 80 1.95 -6.82 -12.09
N ALA A 81 1.85 -5.60 -12.62
CA ALA A 81 2.98 -4.73 -12.87
C ALA A 81 3.69 -4.30 -11.58
N TYR A 82 2.95 -3.86 -10.55
CA TYR A 82 3.52 -3.53 -9.25
C TYR A 82 4.19 -4.74 -8.62
N GLN A 83 3.54 -5.91 -8.69
CA GLN A 83 4.05 -7.18 -8.21
C GLN A 83 5.37 -7.57 -8.89
N GLY A 84 5.41 -7.55 -10.23
CA GLY A 84 6.62 -7.86 -11.00
C GLY A 84 7.76 -6.88 -10.73
N THR A 85 7.45 -5.58 -10.65
CA THR A 85 8.45 -4.53 -10.38
C THR A 85 9.05 -4.68 -8.98
N ALA A 86 8.20 -4.88 -7.96
CA ALA A 86 8.65 -5.03 -6.58
C ALA A 86 9.46 -6.31 -6.40
N ALA A 87 8.98 -7.44 -6.93
CA ALA A 87 9.67 -8.72 -6.81
C ALA A 87 11.05 -8.70 -7.49
N CYS A 88 11.13 -8.17 -8.72
CA CYS A 88 12.41 -8.05 -9.40
C CYS A 88 13.38 -7.09 -8.67
N ALA A 89 12.89 -5.96 -8.16
CA ALA A 89 13.75 -5.00 -7.47
C ALA A 89 14.31 -5.61 -6.17
N TYR A 90 13.45 -6.31 -5.42
CA TYR A 90 13.85 -7.00 -4.20
C TYR A 90 14.86 -8.13 -4.48
N ASN A 91 14.63 -8.94 -5.52
CA ASN A 91 15.53 -10.03 -5.90
C ASN A 91 16.89 -9.55 -6.42
N ASP A 92 16.93 -8.41 -7.12
CA ASP A 92 18.16 -7.80 -7.64
C ASP A 92 18.92 -7.01 -6.53
N GLY A 93 18.40 -6.95 -5.31
CA GLY A 93 18.99 -6.21 -4.19
C GLY A 93 18.74 -4.70 -4.22
N ASP A 94 17.94 -4.19 -5.16
CA ASP A 94 17.48 -2.80 -5.20
C ASP A 94 16.35 -2.59 -4.17
N MET A 95 16.72 -2.63 -2.89
CA MET A 95 15.79 -2.56 -1.77
C MET A 95 15.04 -1.22 -1.72
N ASP A 96 15.69 -0.11 -2.10
CA ASP A 96 15.04 1.21 -2.14
C ASP A 96 14.00 1.29 -3.25
N GLY A 97 14.34 0.81 -4.45
CA GLY A 97 13.39 0.71 -5.56
C GLY A 97 12.23 -0.23 -5.24
N ALA A 98 12.49 -1.37 -4.59
CA ALA A 98 11.45 -2.27 -4.13
C ALA A 98 10.53 -1.60 -3.10
N TYR A 99 11.11 -0.88 -2.12
CA TYR A 99 10.35 -0.22 -1.06
C TYR A 99 9.43 0.89 -1.62
N ASP A 100 9.95 1.75 -2.51
CA ASP A 100 9.15 2.78 -3.19
C ASP A 100 7.95 2.19 -3.94
N VAL A 101 8.17 1.09 -4.66
CA VAL A 101 7.12 0.40 -5.41
C VAL A 101 6.04 -0.19 -4.47
N VAL A 102 6.43 -0.90 -3.41
CA VAL A 102 5.44 -1.49 -2.49
C VAL A 102 4.73 -0.43 -1.66
N MET A 103 5.35 0.70 -1.34
CA MET A 103 4.69 1.82 -0.67
C MET A 103 3.59 2.43 -1.55
N ARG A 104 3.88 2.69 -2.83
CA ARG A 104 2.85 3.13 -3.79
C ARG A 104 1.73 2.11 -3.98
N ALA A 105 2.08 0.83 -4.07
CA ALA A 105 1.12 -0.23 -4.35
C ALA A 105 0.21 -0.52 -3.14
N THR A 106 0.78 -0.63 -1.93
CA THR A 106 0.01 -0.82 -0.69
C THR A 106 -0.75 0.45 -0.25
N GLY A 107 -0.42 1.62 -0.82
CA GLY A 107 -1.24 2.82 -0.73
C GLY A 107 -2.55 2.75 -1.55
N LYS A 108 -2.64 1.85 -2.52
CA LYS A 108 -3.83 1.63 -3.36
C LYS A 108 -4.70 0.51 -2.79
N VAL A 109 -5.89 0.30 -3.36
CA VAL A 109 -6.86 -0.73 -2.93
C VAL A 109 -6.52 -2.11 -3.52
N PHE A 110 -5.24 -2.48 -3.47
CA PHE A 110 -4.75 -3.78 -3.92
C PHE A 110 -4.68 -4.76 -2.75
N ASP A 111 -5.51 -5.81 -2.78
CA ASP A 111 -5.39 -6.94 -1.84
C ASP A 111 -4.35 -7.95 -2.33
N SER A 112 -3.07 -7.62 -2.12
CA SER A 112 -1.94 -8.42 -2.60
C SER A 112 -1.02 -8.86 -1.48
N PHE A 113 -1.13 -10.14 -1.10
CA PHE A 113 -0.25 -10.75 -0.09
C PHE A 113 1.23 -10.54 -0.39
N MET A 114 1.65 -10.67 -1.66
CA MET A 114 3.05 -10.53 -2.04
C MET A 114 3.59 -9.11 -1.78
N LEU A 115 2.82 -8.06 -2.14
CA LEU A 115 3.25 -6.67 -1.96
C LEU A 115 3.37 -6.33 -0.47
N TRP A 116 2.42 -6.77 0.35
CA TRP A 116 2.50 -6.60 1.80
C TRP A 116 3.66 -7.39 2.43
N THR A 117 3.93 -8.60 1.95
CA THR A 117 5.04 -9.43 2.43
C THR A 117 6.39 -8.80 2.12
N ILE A 118 6.60 -8.32 0.88
CA ILE A 118 7.84 -7.62 0.50
C ILE A 118 8.03 -6.37 1.36
N ARG A 119 6.96 -5.60 1.59
CA ARG A 119 7.01 -4.42 2.46
C ARG A 119 7.46 -4.77 3.89
N LEU A 120 6.82 -5.76 4.53
CA LEU A 120 7.21 -6.21 5.87
C LEU A 120 8.64 -6.76 5.91
N ALA A 121 9.07 -7.49 4.87
CA ALA A 121 10.43 -8.02 4.79
C ALA A 121 11.46 -6.88 4.78
N ILE A 122 11.25 -5.86 3.93
CA ILE A 122 12.14 -4.69 3.85
C ILE A 122 12.15 -3.91 5.17
N GLU A 123 10.99 -3.63 5.76
CA GLU A 123 10.90 -2.89 7.03
C GLU A 123 11.58 -3.65 8.17
N SER A 124 11.41 -4.98 8.22
CA SER A 124 12.07 -5.85 9.19
C SER A 124 13.59 -5.89 9.00
N GLU A 125 14.08 -6.03 7.76
CA GLU A 125 15.53 -6.06 7.44
C GLU A 125 16.21 -4.73 7.80
N ARG A 126 15.51 -3.61 7.57
CA ARG A 126 15.97 -2.26 7.90
C ARG A 126 15.75 -1.87 9.37
N LYS A 127 15.16 -2.75 10.18
CA LYS A 127 14.83 -2.52 11.60
C LYS A 127 13.95 -1.28 11.81
N LEU A 128 13.03 -1.05 10.87
CA LEU A 128 12.05 0.03 10.87
C LEU A 128 10.83 -0.41 11.70
N ASP A 129 11.02 -0.49 13.02
CA ASP A 129 10.03 -1.10 13.91
C ASP A 129 8.68 -0.35 13.94
N ASP A 130 8.69 0.99 13.88
CA ASP A 130 7.44 1.78 13.88
C ASP A 130 6.68 1.64 12.55
N GLU A 131 7.41 1.66 11.44
CA GLU A 131 6.88 1.41 10.11
C GLU A 131 6.30 0.00 10.00
N THR A 132 7.00 -1.00 10.56
CA THR A 132 6.52 -2.40 10.59
C THR A 132 5.19 -2.51 11.34
N VAL A 133 5.07 -1.89 12.52
CA VAL A 133 3.80 -1.86 13.27
C VAL A 133 2.70 -1.14 12.49
N THR A 134 3.04 0.00 11.88
CA THR A 134 2.11 0.78 11.05
C THR A 134 1.64 -0.01 9.82
N THR A 135 2.51 -0.83 9.23
CA THR A 135 2.15 -1.75 8.14
C THR A 135 1.19 -2.83 8.61
N ILE A 136 1.44 -3.44 9.78
CA ILE A 136 0.54 -4.45 10.36
C ILE A 136 -0.84 -3.86 10.67
N GLU A 137 -0.91 -2.66 11.24
CA GLU A 137 -2.17 -1.92 11.45
C GLU A 137 -2.91 -1.65 10.14
N ALA A 138 -2.18 -1.24 9.11
CA ALA A 138 -2.76 -1.00 7.80
C ALA A 138 -3.26 -2.27 7.12
N MET A 139 -2.57 -3.41 7.29
CA MET A 139 -3.02 -4.70 6.79
C MET A 139 -4.32 -5.12 7.47
N ALA A 140 -4.43 -4.95 8.80
CA ALA A 140 -5.67 -5.27 9.51
C ALA A 140 -6.89 -4.50 8.98
N GLN A 141 -6.70 -3.29 8.46
CA GLN A 141 -7.78 -2.45 7.92
C GLN A 141 -8.06 -2.71 6.45
N ARG A 142 -7.01 -2.97 5.64
CA ARG A 142 -7.11 -2.92 4.16
C ARG A 142 -6.84 -4.26 3.48
N SER A 143 -6.15 -5.18 4.14
CA SER A 143 -5.84 -6.51 3.63
C SER A 143 -5.75 -7.53 4.78
N PRO A 144 -6.88 -7.83 5.48
CA PRO A 144 -6.88 -8.83 6.55
C PRO A 144 -6.36 -10.19 6.07
N ARG A 145 -6.61 -10.52 4.79
CA ARG A 145 -6.06 -11.72 4.16
C ARG A 145 -4.53 -11.76 4.20
N ALA A 146 -3.86 -10.65 3.87
CA ALA A 146 -2.40 -10.62 3.93
C ALA A 146 -1.90 -10.70 5.38
N LEU A 147 -2.64 -10.09 6.32
CA LEU A 147 -2.30 -10.18 7.74
C LEU A 147 -2.36 -11.62 8.24
N ASN A 148 -3.45 -12.31 7.93
CA ASN A 148 -3.71 -13.69 8.34
C ASN A 148 -2.76 -14.71 7.71
N ALA A 149 -2.18 -14.38 6.55
CA ALA A 149 -1.15 -15.17 5.90
C ALA A 149 0.27 -14.91 6.45
N THR A 150 0.45 -13.90 7.31
CA THR A 150 1.74 -13.64 7.97
C THR A 150 2.02 -14.72 9.01
N ARG A 151 3.21 -15.33 8.98
CA ARG A 151 3.56 -16.44 9.87
C ARG A 151 3.51 -16.01 11.33
N GLN A 152 2.77 -16.75 12.15
CA GLN A 152 2.58 -16.41 13.56
C GLN A 152 3.91 -16.39 14.33
N ARG A 153 4.82 -17.31 14.00
CA ARG A 153 6.17 -17.35 14.58
C ARG A 153 6.93 -16.03 14.40
N TRP A 154 6.82 -15.39 13.24
CA TRP A 154 7.49 -14.11 12.98
C TRP A 154 6.85 -12.98 13.80
N LEU A 155 5.52 -12.95 13.90
CA LEU A 155 4.81 -11.97 14.73
C LEU A 155 5.19 -12.07 16.22
N TYR A 156 5.31 -13.28 16.78
CA TYR A 156 5.81 -13.45 18.15
C TYR A 156 7.28 -13.04 18.30
N TYR A 157 8.11 -13.35 17.31
CA TYR A 157 9.50 -12.90 17.31
C TYR A 157 9.57 -11.37 17.36
N PHE A 158 8.82 -10.70 16.49
CA PHE A 158 8.77 -9.23 16.43
C PHE A 158 8.21 -8.62 17.72
N GLU A 159 7.12 -9.15 18.28
CA GLU A 159 6.57 -8.73 19.58
C GLU A 159 7.62 -8.82 20.70
N ARG A 160 8.37 -9.93 20.76
CA ARG A 160 9.45 -10.11 21.73
C ARG A 160 10.58 -9.11 21.48
N THR A 161 10.97 -8.86 20.24
CA THR A 161 11.98 -7.84 19.89
C THR A 161 11.57 -6.45 20.38
N LEU A 162 10.30 -6.06 20.22
CA LEU A 162 9.79 -4.80 20.75
C LEU A 162 9.88 -4.75 22.28
N LYS A 163 9.52 -5.84 22.97
CA LYS A 163 9.64 -5.97 24.43
C LYS A 163 11.09 -5.83 24.90
N ASP A 164 12.00 -6.59 24.31
CA ASP A 164 13.41 -6.64 24.72
C ASP A 164 14.11 -5.28 24.49
N ASN A 165 13.68 -4.56 23.45
CA ASN A 165 14.14 -3.20 23.15
C ASN A 165 13.38 -2.10 23.91
N LYS A 166 12.50 -2.45 24.85
CA LYS A 166 11.69 -1.51 25.67
C LYS A 166 10.84 -0.55 24.82
N LYS A 167 10.34 -1.01 23.66
CA LYS A 167 9.46 -0.27 22.76
C LYS A 167 7.98 -0.50 23.12
N ASP A 168 7.62 -0.21 24.37
CA ASP A 168 6.33 -0.60 24.96
C ASP A 168 5.12 -0.04 24.20
N ALA A 169 5.18 1.21 23.74
CA ALA A 169 4.10 1.83 22.96
C ALA A 169 3.85 1.12 21.62
N LEU A 170 4.91 0.68 20.93
CA LEU A 170 4.78 -0.08 19.67
C LEU A 170 4.28 -1.49 19.93
N ARG A 171 4.78 -2.13 21.00
CA ARG A 171 4.32 -3.45 21.43
C ARG A 171 2.82 -3.45 21.75
N LEU A 172 2.34 -2.41 22.44
CA LEU A 172 0.92 -2.22 22.75
C LEU A 172 0.06 -2.11 21.48
N ARG A 173 0.49 -1.27 20.52
CA ARG A 173 -0.16 -1.11 19.21
C ARG A 173 -0.25 -2.44 18.46
N LEU A 174 0.86 -3.16 18.36
CA LEU A 174 0.91 -4.49 17.73
C LEU A 174 -0.08 -5.47 18.38
N LEU A 175 -0.03 -5.61 19.71
CA LEU A 175 -0.89 -6.53 20.45
C LEU A 175 -2.38 -6.18 20.31
N LYS A 176 -2.72 -4.90 20.26
CA LYS A 176 -4.09 -4.47 19.98
C LYS A 176 -4.59 -4.96 18.62
N VAL A 177 -3.75 -4.95 17.58
CA VAL A 177 -4.11 -5.50 16.27
C VAL A 177 -4.24 -7.03 16.33
N MET A 178 -3.26 -7.71 16.92
CA MET A 178 -3.23 -9.18 17.00
C MET A 178 -4.33 -9.79 17.86
N THR A 179 -5.00 -8.99 18.70
CA THR A 179 -6.13 -9.43 19.53
C THR A 179 -7.49 -9.05 18.94
N SER A 180 -7.50 -8.33 17.82
CA SER A 180 -8.74 -7.93 17.14
C SER A 180 -9.34 -9.08 16.32
N ALA A 181 -10.58 -8.91 15.87
CA ALA A 181 -11.24 -9.83 14.93
C ALA A 181 -10.63 -9.78 13.51
N ALA A 182 -9.77 -8.80 13.20
CA ALA A 182 -9.11 -8.74 11.91
C ALA A 182 -7.95 -9.76 11.78
N TYR A 183 -7.45 -10.29 12.90
CA TYR A 183 -6.39 -11.29 12.92
C TYR A 183 -6.94 -12.68 13.29
N GLU A 184 -7.09 -13.50 12.25
CA GLU A 184 -7.48 -14.91 12.29
C GLU A 184 -6.43 -15.68 11.48
N PRO A 185 -5.32 -16.12 12.10
CA PRO A 185 -4.19 -16.67 11.36
C PRO A 185 -4.62 -17.89 10.53
N SER A 186 -4.21 -17.93 9.27
CA SER A 186 -4.50 -19.06 8.38
C SER A 186 -3.57 -20.26 8.59
N GLU A 187 -2.53 -20.11 9.42
CA GLU A 187 -1.58 -21.15 9.77
C GLU A 187 -2.26 -22.23 10.62
N ALA A 188 -2.07 -23.51 10.27
CA ALA A 188 -2.66 -24.61 11.04
C ALA A 188 -2.18 -24.60 12.49
N LEU A 189 -3.11 -24.77 13.44
CA LEU A 189 -2.87 -24.71 14.89
C LEU A 189 -2.45 -23.33 15.43
N ALA A 190 -2.39 -22.30 14.59
CA ALA A 190 -2.18 -20.94 15.06
C ALA A 190 -3.47 -20.39 15.70
N SER A 191 -3.32 -19.63 16.78
CA SER A 191 -4.42 -18.96 17.47
C SER A 191 -3.98 -17.59 17.99
N ARG A 192 -4.89 -16.62 18.06
CA ARG A 192 -4.63 -15.30 18.66
C ARG A 192 -4.51 -15.32 20.19
N ASP A 193 -4.85 -16.43 20.86
CA ASP A 193 -4.94 -16.52 22.33
C ASP A 193 -3.64 -16.11 23.03
N GLY A 194 -2.48 -16.50 22.51
CA GLY A 194 -1.21 -16.11 23.12
C GLY A 194 -0.93 -14.61 23.02
N PHE A 195 -1.41 -13.92 21.99
CA PHE A 195 -1.38 -12.45 21.94
C PHE A 195 -2.40 -11.83 22.89
N MET A 196 -3.59 -12.44 23.04
CA MET A 196 -4.62 -11.98 23.99
C MET A 196 -4.12 -12.05 25.44
N GLN A 197 -3.44 -13.14 25.82
CA GLN A 197 -2.82 -13.26 27.13
C GLN A 197 -1.77 -12.16 27.36
N LYS A 198 -0.84 -11.96 26.42
CA LYS A 198 0.20 -10.92 26.50
C LYS A 198 -0.38 -9.52 26.61
N TYR A 199 -1.49 -9.25 25.91
CA TYR A 199 -2.15 -7.95 25.98
C TYR A 199 -2.87 -7.75 27.32
N ALA A 200 -3.55 -8.79 27.83
CA ALA A 200 -4.18 -8.76 29.14
C ALA A 200 -3.17 -8.50 30.27
N GLU A 201 -1.96 -9.07 30.20
CA GLU A 201 -0.87 -8.79 31.16
C GLU A 201 -0.49 -7.30 31.20
N ILE A 202 -0.42 -6.64 30.03
CA ILE A 202 -0.13 -5.20 29.95
C ILE A 202 -1.27 -4.39 30.55
N LEU A 203 -2.52 -4.72 30.19
CA LEU A 203 -3.71 -4.03 30.71
C LEU A 203 -3.80 -4.13 32.24
N VAL A 204 -3.48 -5.29 32.82
CA VAL A 204 -3.42 -5.45 34.29
C VAL A 204 -2.34 -4.55 34.91
N ALA A 205 -1.15 -4.47 34.30
CA ALA A 205 -0.06 -3.62 34.79
C ALA A 205 -0.42 -2.12 34.72
N GLU A 206 -1.22 -1.72 33.72
CA GLU A 206 -1.75 -0.36 33.58
C GLU A 206 -2.99 -0.09 34.45
N GLY A 207 -3.53 -1.10 35.13
CA GLY A 207 -4.68 -1.00 36.02
C GLY A 207 -6.04 -1.28 35.36
N ASP A 208 -6.10 -1.53 34.06
CA ASP A 208 -7.33 -1.90 33.33
C ASP A 208 -7.64 -3.41 33.44
N LYS A 209 -7.98 -3.83 34.67
CA LYS A 209 -8.33 -5.23 34.97
C LYS A 209 -9.62 -5.68 34.27
N THR A 210 -10.53 -4.76 33.96
CA THR A 210 -11.82 -5.07 33.33
C THR A 210 -11.61 -5.52 31.88
N SER A 211 -10.85 -4.77 31.09
CA SER A 211 -10.52 -5.14 29.71
C SER A 211 -9.65 -6.39 29.67
N ALA A 212 -8.70 -6.54 30.59
CA ALA A 212 -7.90 -7.75 30.71
C ALA A 212 -8.77 -9.00 30.96
N ALA A 213 -9.72 -8.93 31.89
CA ALA A 213 -10.63 -10.03 32.18
C ALA A 213 -11.53 -10.38 30.98
N ALA A 214 -11.95 -9.38 30.20
CA ALA A 214 -12.74 -9.61 28.98
C ALA A 214 -11.95 -10.38 27.91
N LEU A 215 -10.64 -10.12 27.75
CA LEU A 215 -9.79 -10.89 26.85
C LEU A 215 -9.60 -12.33 27.35
N VAL A 216 -9.32 -12.52 28.64
CA VAL A 216 -9.12 -13.86 29.21
C VAL A 216 -10.38 -14.72 29.06
N ARG A 217 -11.57 -14.16 29.25
CA ARG A 217 -12.83 -14.89 29.01
C ARG A 217 -12.96 -15.43 27.59
N GLN A 218 -12.55 -14.65 26.58
CA GLN A 218 -12.58 -15.11 25.18
C GLN A 218 -11.63 -16.28 24.89
N ILE A 219 -10.60 -16.49 25.72
CA ILE A 219 -9.68 -17.62 25.59
C ILE A 219 -10.27 -18.88 26.24
N VAL A 220 -10.88 -18.72 27.43
CA VAL A 220 -11.42 -19.85 28.23
C VAL A 220 -12.76 -20.33 27.70
N GLU A 221 -13.57 -19.41 27.18
CA GLU A 221 -14.91 -19.66 26.62
C GLU A 221 -14.98 -19.09 25.18
N PRO A 222 -14.28 -19.73 24.21
CA PRO A 222 -14.12 -19.21 22.84
C PRO A 222 -15.38 -19.33 21.97
#